data_AF-A0A2S7EXN3-F1
#
_entry.id   AF-A0A2S7EXN3-F1
#
_cell.length_a   1.000
_cell.length_b   1.000
_cell.length_c   1.000
_cell.angle_alpha   90.00
_cell.angle_beta   90.00
_cell.angle_gamma   90.00
#
_symmetry.space_group_name_H-M   'P 1'
#
loop_
_entity.id
_entity.type
_entity.pdbx_description
1 polymer ?
#
loop_
_entity_poly.entity_id
_entity_poly.type
_entity_poly.pdbx_seq_one_letter_code
_entity_poly.pdbx_strand_id
1 'polypeptide(L)'
;MPLTLRHPDLLFMLLGVCWGGYELLLSHRRRAADGGARDQGTLQLLWRVLYAAVAVGVLLAFVGVWRYAPALQEPARWLGCALLAGGLALRLWAIRVLARWFTVDVTIQDGHRLIRHGPYRYLRHPSYTGALLAFYGLAIGLGDVLALLAIVLPVIWAFLRRIRVEEAALTQAFPREYPEYAAHSWRLLPFVW
;
A
#
# COMPACT_ATOMS: atom_id res chain seq x y z
N MET A 1 0.68 -1.14 36.96
CA MET A 1 1.23 -2.24 36.15
C MET A 1 2.32 -1.66 35.26
N PRO A 2 3.60 -2.07 35.40
CA PRO A 2 4.61 -1.63 34.45
C PRO A 2 4.27 -2.25 33.08
N LEU A 3 4.16 -1.41 32.06
CA LEU A 3 4.08 -1.83 30.66
C LEU A 3 5.42 -2.48 30.31
N THR A 4 5.58 -3.78 30.59
CA THR A 4 6.67 -4.56 30.03
C THR A 4 6.40 -4.73 28.54
N LEU A 5 6.85 -3.75 27.76
CA LEU A 5 6.82 -3.79 26.30
C LEU A 5 7.57 -5.04 25.86
N ARG A 6 6.83 -6.03 25.34
CA ARG A 6 7.45 -7.25 24.81
C ARG A 6 8.22 -6.89 23.55
N HIS A 7 9.32 -7.58 23.27
CA HIS A 7 10.13 -7.40 22.06
C HIS A 7 9.32 -7.28 20.75
N PRO A 8 8.29 -8.11 20.47
CA PRO A 8 7.47 -7.95 19.27
C PRO A 8 6.67 -6.64 19.22
N ASP A 9 6.29 -6.08 20.36
CA ASP A 9 5.46 -4.87 20.43
C ASP A 9 6.28 -3.64 20.04
N LEU A 10 7.51 -3.55 20.54
CA LEU A 10 8.47 -2.51 20.16
C LEU A 10 8.81 -2.60 18.68
N LEU A 11 9.10 -3.80 18.17
CA LEU A 11 9.40 -4.01 16.77
C LEU A 11 8.22 -3.59 15.88
N PHE A 12 7.00 -3.98 16.25
CA PHE A 12 5.79 -3.61 15.52
C PHE A 12 5.58 -2.10 15.49
N MET A 13 5.74 -1.42 16.64
CA MET A 13 5.63 0.04 16.71
C MET A 13 6.70 0.73 15.85
N LEU A 14 7.96 0.28 15.92
CA LEU A 14 9.05 0.83 15.10
C LEU A 14 8.78 0.65 13.61
N LEU A 15 8.39 -0.56 13.18
CA LEU A 15 8.03 -0.83 11.79
C LEU A 15 6.84 0.01 11.34
N GLY A 16 5.80 0.14 12.18
CA GLY A 16 4.63 0.96 11.91
C GLY A 16 4.96 2.45 11.77
N VAL A 17 5.80 3.00 12.65
CA VAL A 17 6.25 4.40 12.59
C VAL A 17 7.16 4.63 11.38
N CYS A 18 8.13 3.75 11.12
CA CYS A 18 8.99 3.84 9.94
C CYS A 18 8.17 3.79 8.65
N TRP A 19 7.19 2.90 8.58
CA TRP A 19 6.34 2.75 7.41
C TRP A 19 5.38 3.94 7.24
N GLY A 20 4.73 4.40 8.31
CA GLY A 20 3.86 5.57 8.29
C GLY A 20 4.63 6.85 7.93
N GLY A 21 5.84 7.02 8.48
CA GLY A 21 6.74 8.11 8.13
C GLY A 21 7.20 8.04 6.67
N TYR A 22 7.50 6.84 6.15
CA TYR A 22 7.84 6.62 4.75
C TYR A 22 6.69 6.99 3.81
N GLU A 23 5.46 6.58 4.12
CA GLU A 23 4.29 6.93 3.31
C GLU A 23 3.97 8.42 3.36
N LEU A 24 4.09 9.04 4.54
CA LEU A 24 3.96 10.48 4.68
C LEU A 24 5.02 11.20 3.84
N LEU A 25 6.28 10.74 3.86
CA LEU A 25 7.32 11.31 3.01
C LEU A 25 6.99 11.16 1.52
N LEU A 26 6.48 10.00 1.09
CA LEU A 26 6.06 9.79 -0.30
C LEU A 26 4.89 10.69 -0.70
N SER A 27 3.91 10.89 0.19
CA SER A 27 2.79 11.81 -0.05
C SER A 27 3.26 13.26 -0.21
N HIS A 28 4.41 13.61 0.37
CA HIS A 28 5.02 14.93 0.26
C HIS A 28 6.04 15.05 -0.89
N ARG A 29 6.74 13.98 -1.28
CA ARG A 29 7.96 14.07 -2.11
C ARG A 29 7.85 13.93 -3.62
N ARG A 30 6.70 13.68 -4.24
CA ARG A 30 6.56 13.78 -5.71
C ARG A 30 5.17 14.23 -6.13
N ARG A 31 4.89 15.51 -5.91
CA ARG A 31 3.98 16.27 -6.79
C ARG A 31 4.75 16.48 -8.08
N ALA A 32 4.23 16.05 -9.22
CA ALA A 32 4.83 16.44 -10.49
C ALA A 32 4.90 17.96 -10.54
N ALA A 33 6.11 18.51 -10.72
CA ALA A 33 6.27 19.90 -11.10
C ALA A 33 5.60 20.05 -12.48
N ASP A 34 4.53 20.84 -12.50
CA ASP A 34 3.85 21.40 -13.65
C ASP A 34 3.11 20.43 -14.62
N GLY A 35 1.80 20.68 -14.76
CA GLY A 35 1.03 20.38 -15.97
C GLY A 35 0.14 19.12 -15.93
N GLY A 36 -1.15 19.27 -15.63
CA GLY A 36 -2.17 18.27 -15.98
C GLY A 36 -3.23 18.01 -14.92
N ALA A 37 -4.18 18.93 -14.76
CA ALA A 37 -5.26 18.90 -13.76
C ALA A 37 -6.36 17.84 -14.00
N ARG A 38 -6.04 16.55 -14.20
CA ARG A 38 -7.06 15.48 -14.35
C ARG A 38 -7.07 14.38 -13.29
N ASP A 39 -5.96 14.11 -12.60
CA ASP A 39 -5.88 12.94 -11.68
C ASP A 39 -5.77 13.30 -10.17
N GLN A 40 -5.80 14.59 -9.83
CA GLN A 40 -5.60 15.06 -8.45
C GLN A 40 -6.67 14.54 -7.46
N GLY A 41 -7.91 14.33 -7.91
CA GLY A 41 -9.02 13.92 -7.04
C GLY A 41 -8.91 12.49 -6.52
N THR A 42 -8.45 11.55 -7.35
CA THR A 42 -8.38 10.12 -6.97
C THR A 42 -7.23 9.87 -6.00
N LEU A 43 -6.09 10.53 -6.21
CA LEU A 43 -4.93 10.44 -5.30
C LEU A 43 -5.24 11.06 -3.94
N GLN A 44 -5.89 12.24 -3.92
CA GLN A 44 -6.32 12.86 -2.66
C GLN A 44 -7.34 12.00 -1.91
N LEU A 45 -8.30 11.40 -2.63
CA LEU A 45 -9.25 10.46 -2.04
C LEU A 45 -8.54 9.25 -1.44
N LEU A 46 -7.57 8.66 -2.14
CA LEU A 46 -6.77 7.55 -1.64
C LEU A 46 -6.15 7.93 -0.29
N TRP A 47 -5.34 9.00 -0.23
CA TRP A 47 -4.67 9.40 1.01
C TRP A 47 -5.64 9.69 2.15
N ARG A 48 -6.77 10.37 1.88
CA ARG A 48 -7.80 10.62 2.90
C ARG A 48 -8.37 9.32 3.46
N VAL A 49 -8.70 8.37 2.60
CA VAL A 49 -9.21 7.05 3.01
C VAL A 49 -8.17 6.29 3.81
N LEU A 50 -6.91 6.27 3.36
CA LEU A 50 -5.83 5.59 4.07
C LEU A 50 -5.63 6.13 5.49
N TYR A 51 -5.52 7.46 5.64
CA TYR A 51 -5.34 8.08 6.96
C TYR A 51 -6.58 7.92 7.86
N ALA A 52 -7.79 8.08 7.32
CA ALA A 52 -9.02 7.88 8.07
C ALA A 52 -9.17 6.42 8.53
N ALA A 53 -8.90 5.45 7.65
CA ALA A 53 -8.99 4.03 7.96
C ALA A 53 -8.00 3.62 9.06
N VAL A 54 -6.75 4.09 9.00
CA VAL A 54 -5.75 3.85 10.05
C VAL A 54 -6.16 4.50 11.37
N ALA A 55 -6.61 5.76 11.35
CA ALA A 55 -7.04 6.45 12.56
C ALA A 55 -8.21 5.73 13.24
N VAL A 56 -9.24 5.36 12.47
CA VAL A 56 -10.39 4.60 12.97
C VAL A 56 -9.96 3.23 13.47
N GLY A 57 -9.12 2.51 12.72
CA GLY A 57 -8.63 1.19 13.14
C GLY A 57 -7.84 1.23 14.45
N VAL A 58 -6.95 2.20 14.62
CA VAL A 58 -6.18 2.40 15.87
C VAL A 58 -7.11 2.74 17.03
N LEU A 59 -8.10 3.60 16.81
CA LEU A 59 -9.10 3.93 17.84
C LEU A 59 -9.91 2.70 18.25
N LEU A 60 -10.37 1.88 17.29
CA LEU A 60 -11.10 0.64 17.58
C LEU A 60 -10.24 -0.36 18.35
N ALA A 61 -8.97 -0.53 17.99
CA ALA A 61 -8.04 -1.40 18.71
C ALA A 61 -7.76 -0.91 20.15
N PHE A 62 -7.75 0.41 20.34
CA PHE A 62 -7.62 1.03 21.66
C PHE A 62 -8.84 0.75 22.54
N VAL A 63 -10.05 0.88 21.99
CA VAL A 63 -11.30 0.49 22.70
C VAL A 63 -11.31 -1.02 22.97
N GLY A 64 -10.84 -1.83 22.03
CA GLY A 64 -10.61 -3.26 22.22
C GLY A 64 -11.87 -4.10 22.37
N VAL A 65 -12.95 -3.73 21.68
CA VAL A 65 -14.26 -4.40 21.76
C VAL A 65 -14.18 -5.85 21.27
N TRP A 66 -13.41 -6.12 20.21
CA TRP A 66 -13.33 -7.44 19.60
C TRP A 66 -11.88 -7.88 19.38
N ARG A 67 -11.15 -7.93 20.49
CA ARG A 67 -9.77 -8.41 20.51
C ARG A 67 -9.69 -9.88 20.13
N TYR A 68 -8.59 -10.23 19.46
CA TYR A 68 -8.24 -11.63 19.25
C TYR A 68 -8.07 -12.32 20.59
N ALA A 69 -8.34 -13.63 20.59
CA ALA A 69 -8.05 -14.49 21.73
C ALA A 69 -6.59 -14.28 22.19
N PRO A 70 -6.30 -14.28 23.51
CA PRO A 70 -4.96 -14.00 24.03
C PRO A 70 -3.85 -14.83 23.36
N ALA A 71 -4.12 -16.10 23.05
CA ALA A 71 -3.19 -17.01 22.37
C ALA A 71 -2.82 -16.58 20.94
N LEU A 72 -3.67 -15.79 20.27
CA LEU A 72 -3.45 -15.32 18.90
C LEU A 72 -2.79 -13.95 18.82
N GLN A 73 -2.73 -13.19 19.92
CA GLN A 73 -2.21 -11.81 19.89
C GLN A 73 -0.72 -11.74 19.53
N GLU A 74 0.10 -12.61 20.12
CA GLU A 74 1.53 -12.64 19.82
C GLU A 74 1.83 -13.17 18.40
N PRO A 75 1.24 -14.29 17.95
CA PRO A 75 1.35 -14.71 16.55
C PRO A 75 0.89 -13.64 15.56
N ALA A 76 -0.23 -12.96 15.84
CA ALA A 76 -0.73 -11.87 15.00
C ALA A 76 0.26 -10.70 14.93
N ARG A 77 0.93 -10.35 16.03
CA ARG A 77 1.97 -9.31 16.04
C ARG A 77 3.18 -9.69 15.20
N TRP A 78 3.68 -10.92 15.33
CA TRP A 78 4.79 -11.40 14.48
C TRP A 78 4.42 -11.43 13.00
N LEU A 79 3.22 -11.92 12.68
CA LEU A 79 2.70 -11.88 11.32
C LEU A 79 2.58 -10.44 10.80
N GLY A 80 2.09 -9.52 11.65
CA GLY A 80 2.01 -8.09 11.36
C GLY A 80 3.38 -7.49 11.03
N CYS A 81 4.40 -7.78 11.83
CA CYS A 81 5.79 -7.38 11.58
C CYS A 81 6.32 -7.93 10.26
N ALA A 82 6.11 -9.21 9.98
CA ALA A 82 6.56 -9.85 8.75
C ALA A 82 5.92 -9.22 7.52
N LEU A 83 4.61 -8.94 7.57
CA LEU A 83 3.86 -8.30 6.49
C LEU A 83 4.26 -6.83 6.30
N LEU A 84 4.48 -6.07 7.37
CA LEU A 84 4.99 -4.69 7.30
C LEU A 84 6.38 -4.65 6.66
N ALA A 85 7.30 -5.50 7.12
CA ALA A 85 8.66 -5.56 6.59
C ALA A 85 8.69 -6.03 5.13
N GLY A 86 7.95 -7.09 4.80
CA GLY A 86 7.85 -7.62 3.45
C GLY A 86 7.16 -6.65 2.48
N GLY A 87 6.09 -6.00 2.92
CA GLY A 87 5.38 -4.98 2.15
C GLY A 87 6.25 -3.76 1.86
N LEU A 88 6.98 -3.27 2.87
CA LEU A 88 7.93 -2.18 2.70
C LEU A 88 9.07 -2.56 1.74
N ALA A 89 9.63 -3.77 1.88
CA ALA A 89 10.69 -4.26 1.00
C ALA A 89 10.23 -4.35 -0.47
N LEU A 90 9.06 -4.92 -0.72
CA LEU A 90 8.48 -4.99 -2.07
C LEU A 90 8.21 -3.60 -2.65
N ARG A 91 7.66 -2.68 -1.83
CA ARG A 91 7.40 -1.30 -2.24
C ARG A 91 8.68 -0.56 -2.58
N LEU A 92 9.71 -0.68 -1.76
CA LEU A 92 11.03 -0.10 -2.02
C LEU A 92 11.67 -0.69 -3.29
N TRP A 93 11.53 -2.00 -3.51
CA TRP A 93 12.03 -2.63 -4.73
C TRP A 93 11.30 -2.10 -5.97
N ALA A 94 9.97 -2.02 -5.93
CA ALA A 94 9.16 -1.46 -7.01
C ALA A 94 9.54 -0.01 -7.32
N ILE A 95 9.71 0.83 -6.30
CA ILE A 95 10.09 2.24 -6.46
C ILE A 95 11.51 2.38 -7.00
N ARG A 96 12.45 1.54 -6.55
CA ARG A 96 13.83 1.54 -7.06
C ARG A 96 13.92 1.08 -8.52
N VAL A 97 13.11 0.12 -8.95
CA VAL A 97 13.07 -0.34 -10.34
C VAL A 97 12.45 0.73 -11.25
N LEU A 98 11.42 1.42 -10.76
CA LEU A 98 10.78 2.50 -11.52
C LEU A 98 11.66 3.78 -11.53
N ALA A 99 12.53 3.97 -10.52
CA ALA A 99 13.58 4.98 -10.43
C ALA A 99 13.16 6.39 -10.90
N ARG A 100 13.70 6.84 -12.05
CA ARG A 100 13.45 8.15 -12.66
C ARG A 100 12.05 8.28 -13.28
N TRP A 101 11.37 7.17 -13.53
CA TRP A 101 10.03 7.09 -14.11
C TRP A 101 8.93 6.96 -13.05
N PHE A 102 9.28 6.93 -11.76
CA PHE A 102 8.28 6.89 -10.68
C PHE A 102 7.64 8.27 -10.47
N THR A 103 6.43 8.45 -10.99
CA THR A 103 5.56 9.56 -10.61
C THR A 103 4.41 9.02 -9.75
N VAL A 104 4.08 9.73 -8.67
CA VAL A 104 2.91 9.41 -7.82
C VAL A 104 1.61 9.82 -8.53
N ASP A 105 1.71 10.82 -9.40
CA ASP A 105 0.67 11.21 -10.34
C ASP A 105 0.65 10.29 -11.56
N VAL A 106 -0.55 10.02 -12.08
CA VAL A 106 -0.76 9.38 -13.39
C VAL A 106 -0.45 10.42 -14.48
N THR A 107 0.81 10.82 -14.56
CA THR A 107 1.31 11.75 -15.58
C THR A 107 2.31 11.01 -16.44
N ILE A 108 2.00 10.91 -17.72
CA ILE A 108 2.86 10.24 -18.68
C ILE A 108 3.79 11.31 -19.23
N GLN A 109 5.03 11.27 -18.74
CA GLN A 109 6.07 12.19 -19.18
C GLN A 109 6.46 11.91 -20.64
N ASP A 110 6.93 12.93 -21.36
CA ASP A 110 7.49 12.73 -22.69
C ASP A 110 8.65 11.73 -22.66
N GLY A 111 8.57 10.67 -23.47
CA GLY A 111 9.54 9.58 -23.51
C GLY A 111 9.37 8.49 -22.44
N HIS A 112 8.27 8.51 -21.69
CA HIS A 112 7.94 7.46 -20.72
C HIS A 112 7.88 6.08 -21.40
N ARG A 113 8.59 5.10 -20.85
CA ARG A 113 8.60 3.72 -21.36
C ARG A 113 7.91 2.79 -20.37
N LEU A 114 7.15 1.83 -20.88
CA LEU A 114 6.53 0.81 -20.06
C LEU A 114 7.59 -0.10 -19.43
N ILE A 115 7.75 -0.02 -18.11
CA ILE A 115 8.71 -0.84 -17.37
C ILE A 115 8.13 -2.23 -17.14
N ARG A 116 8.80 -3.27 -17.65
CA ARG A 116 8.37 -4.68 -17.57
C ARG A 116 9.38 -5.62 -16.89
N HIS A 117 10.34 -5.08 -16.13
CA HIS A 117 11.39 -5.87 -15.47
C HIS A 117 11.36 -5.73 -13.94
N GLY A 118 12.11 -6.58 -13.24
CA GLY A 118 12.04 -6.66 -11.77
C GLY A 118 10.67 -7.17 -11.31
N PRO A 119 10.04 -6.55 -10.29
CA PRO A 119 8.73 -6.99 -9.80
C PRO A 119 7.62 -6.71 -10.83
N TYR A 120 7.84 -5.75 -11.74
CA TYR A 120 6.94 -5.44 -12.84
C TYR A 120 6.89 -6.53 -13.93
N ARG A 121 7.78 -7.53 -13.88
CA ARG A 121 7.65 -8.70 -14.76
C ARG A 121 6.42 -9.53 -14.39
N TYR A 122 6.04 -9.54 -13.12
CA TYR A 122 4.98 -10.39 -12.59
C TYR A 122 3.74 -9.58 -12.22
N LEU A 123 3.92 -8.41 -11.59
CA LEU A 123 2.84 -7.59 -11.07
C LEU A 123 2.79 -6.25 -11.81
N ARG A 124 1.60 -5.80 -12.22
CA ARG A 124 1.41 -4.45 -12.77
C ARG A 124 1.58 -3.38 -11.70
N HIS A 125 1.17 -3.68 -10.47
CA HIS A 125 1.17 -2.72 -9.36
C HIS A 125 1.91 -3.26 -8.12
N PRO A 126 3.21 -3.58 -8.21
CA PRO A 126 3.96 -4.15 -7.09
C PRO A 126 4.10 -3.16 -5.92
N SER A 127 4.15 -1.86 -6.20
CA SER A 127 4.15 -0.81 -5.16
C SER A 127 2.85 -0.80 -4.34
N TYR A 128 1.70 -0.98 -5.00
CA TYR A 128 0.39 -1.08 -4.32
C TYR A 128 0.25 -2.40 -3.58
N THR A 129 0.78 -3.48 -4.15
CA THR A 129 0.86 -4.79 -3.47
C THR A 129 1.65 -4.66 -2.16
N GLY A 130 2.81 -4.00 -2.19
CA GLY A 130 3.61 -3.74 -0.99
C GLY A 130 2.87 -2.86 0.03
N ALA A 131 2.13 -1.85 -0.42
CA ALA A 131 1.31 -1.00 0.45
C ALA A 131 0.19 -1.80 1.13
N LEU A 132 -0.54 -2.60 0.35
CA LEU A 132 -1.60 -3.47 0.84
C LEU A 132 -1.04 -4.43 1.89
N LEU A 133 0.04 -5.16 1.60
CA LEU A 133 0.68 -6.04 2.58
C LEU A 133 1.00 -5.32 3.90
N ALA A 134 1.52 -4.10 3.82
CA ALA A 134 1.81 -3.30 5.02
C ALA A 134 0.55 -2.89 5.80
N PHE A 135 -0.52 -2.46 5.12
CA PHE A 135 -1.81 -2.14 5.78
C PHE A 135 -2.45 -3.38 6.42
N TYR A 136 -2.38 -4.54 5.76
CA TYR A 136 -2.84 -5.80 6.34
C TYR A 136 -1.98 -6.20 7.54
N GLY A 137 -0.67 -6.02 7.46
CA GLY A 137 0.24 -6.26 8.58
C GLY A 137 -0.08 -5.38 9.78
N LEU A 138 -0.33 -4.09 9.56
CA LEU A 138 -0.78 -3.16 10.58
C LEU A 138 -2.12 -3.61 11.20
N ALA A 139 -3.12 -3.89 10.36
CA ALA A 139 -4.44 -4.35 10.76
C ALA A 139 -4.41 -5.62 11.63
N ILE A 140 -3.63 -6.62 11.21
CA ILE A 140 -3.48 -7.88 11.94
C ILE A 140 -2.72 -7.65 13.26
N GLY A 141 -1.63 -6.87 13.24
CA GLY A 141 -0.81 -6.63 14.42
C GLY A 141 -1.49 -5.81 15.51
N LEU A 142 -2.54 -5.03 15.17
CA LEU A 142 -3.41 -4.36 16.15
C LEU A 142 -4.21 -5.35 17.02
N GLY A 143 -4.40 -6.59 16.56
CA GLY A 143 -4.96 -7.66 17.37
C GLY A 143 -6.47 -7.52 17.66
N ASP A 144 -7.21 -6.80 16.81
CA ASP A 144 -8.64 -6.55 16.97
C ASP A 144 -9.38 -6.69 15.62
N VAL A 145 -10.48 -7.45 15.61
CA VAL A 145 -11.23 -7.79 14.39
C VAL A 145 -11.87 -6.55 13.77
N LEU A 146 -12.40 -5.63 14.57
CA LEU A 146 -13.02 -4.41 14.07
C LEU A 146 -11.98 -3.47 13.49
N ALA A 147 -10.83 -3.33 14.16
CA ALA A 147 -9.69 -2.60 13.61
C ALA A 147 -9.23 -3.18 12.26
N LEU A 148 -9.19 -4.52 12.16
CA LEU A 148 -8.83 -5.19 10.91
C LEU A 148 -9.79 -4.83 9.78
N LEU A 149 -11.10 -4.96 10.00
CA LEU A 149 -12.11 -4.67 8.98
C LEU A 149 -12.11 -3.17 8.59
N ALA A 150 -11.98 -2.28 9.58
CA ALA A 150 -11.96 -0.84 9.39
C ALA A 150 -10.75 -0.36 8.56
N ILE A 151 -9.62 -1.08 8.62
CA ILE A 151 -8.45 -0.79 7.80
C ILE A 151 -8.57 -1.48 6.43
N VAL A 152 -8.80 -2.79 6.41
CA VAL A 152 -8.67 -3.60 5.20
C VAL A 152 -9.72 -3.22 4.15
N LEU A 153 -10.99 -3.08 4.51
CA LEU A 153 -12.05 -2.86 3.51
C LEU A 153 -11.92 -1.52 2.77
N PRO A 154 -11.74 -0.37 3.46
CA PRO A 154 -11.61 0.91 2.77
C PRO A 154 -10.31 1.01 1.96
N VAL A 155 -9.22 0.42 2.47
CA VAL A 155 -7.92 0.41 1.80
C VAL A 155 -8.00 -0.37 0.48
N ILE A 156 -8.55 -1.60 0.49
CA ILE A 156 -8.76 -2.37 -0.75
C ILE A 156 -9.58 -1.55 -1.75
N TRP A 157 -10.71 -0.99 -1.30
CA TRP A 157 -11.59 -0.21 -2.16
C TRP A 157 -10.87 0.97 -2.82
N ALA A 158 -10.09 1.73 -2.03
CA ALA A 158 -9.36 2.89 -2.52
C ALA A 158 -8.27 2.49 -3.54
N PHE A 159 -7.52 1.42 -3.27
CA PHE A 159 -6.51 0.92 -4.21
C PHE A 159 -7.14 0.37 -5.50
N LEU A 160 -8.23 -0.40 -5.43
CA LEU A 160 -8.92 -0.89 -6.63
C LEU A 160 -9.42 0.26 -7.51
N ARG A 161 -9.94 1.32 -6.88
CA ARG A 161 -10.31 2.55 -7.59
C ARG A 161 -9.12 3.23 -8.25
N ARG A 162 -7.99 3.36 -7.53
CA ARG A 162 -6.77 3.98 -8.05
C ARG A 162 -6.22 3.20 -9.25
N ILE A 163 -6.14 1.89 -9.13
CA ILE A 163 -5.68 0.98 -10.18
C ILE A 163 -6.50 1.17 -11.45
N ARG A 164 -7.84 1.19 -11.36
CA ARG A 164 -8.69 1.37 -12.56
C ARG A 164 -8.40 2.67 -13.30
N VAL A 165 -8.16 3.76 -12.58
CA VAL A 165 -7.84 5.06 -13.18
C VAL A 165 -6.47 5.03 -13.84
N GLU A 166 -5.48 4.45 -13.16
CA GLU A 166 -4.12 4.33 -13.66
C GLU A 166 -4.03 3.43 -14.90
N GLU A 167 -4.68 2.27 -14.89
CA GLU A 167 -4.70 1.37 -16.04
C GLU A 167 -5.45 1.97 -17.23
N ALA A 168 -6.51 2.75 -17.00
CA ALA A 168 -7.20 3.46 -18.07
C ALA A 168 -6.29 4.50 -18.74
N ALA A 169 -5.52 5.25 -17.96
CA ALA A 169 -4.56 6.22 -18.49
C ALA A 169 -3.38 5.53 -19.21
N LEU A 170 -2.86 4.44 -18.66
CA LEU A 170 -1.80 3.64 -19.31
C LEU A 170 -2.29 3.03 -20.63
N THR A 171 -3.53 2.56 -20.68
CA THR A 171 -4.15 2.06 -21.92
C THR A 171 -4.28 3.17 -22.96
N GLN A 172 -4.65 4.38 -22.56
CA GLN A 172 -4.79 5.53 -23.48
C GLN A 172 -3.45 5.97 -24.07
N ALA A 173 -2.39 5.96 -23.28
CA ALA A 173 -1.07 6.39 -23.75
C ALA A 173 -0.24 5.31 -24.43
N PHE A 174 -0.45 4.04 -24.06
CA PHE A 174 0.24 2.89 -24.63
C PHE A 174 -0.76 1.88 -25.21
N PRO A 175 -1.58 2.26 -26.21
CA PRO A 175 -2.71 1.45 -26.68
C PRO A 175 -2.31 0.10 -27.28
N ARG A 176 -1.06 -0.06 -27.73
CA ARG A 176 -0.53 -1.34 -28.25
C ARG A 176 0.28 -2.10 -27.20
N GLU A 177 1.12 -1.41 -26.45
CA GLU A 177 2.07 -2.03 -25.52
C GLU A 177 1.42 -2.46 -24.19
N TYR A 178 0.51 -1.65 -23.66
CA TYR A 178 -0.08 -1.93 -22.36
C TYR A 178 -1.00 -3.16 -22.35
N PRO A 179 -1.89 -3.38 -23.34
CA PRO A 179 -2.70 -4.59 -23.39
C PRO A 179 -1.86 -5.87 -23.48
N GLU A 180 -0.78 -5.85 -24.25
CA GLU A 180 0.17 -6.97 -24.36
C GLU A 180 0.85 -7.26 -23.02
N TYR A 181 1.32 -6.21 -22.35
CA TYR A 181 1.88 -6.35 -21.00
C TYR A 181 0.86 -6.87 -19.99
N ALA A 182 -0.39 -6.38 -20.04
CA ALA A 182 -1.45 -6.79 -19.14
C ALA A 182 -1.86 -8.25 -19.34
N ALA A 183 -1.68 -8.81 -20.54
CA ALA A 183 -1.92 -10.22 -20.81
C ALA A 183 -0.89 -11.16 -20.13
N HIS A 184 0.29 -10.65 -19.77
CA HIS A 184 1.41 -11.45 -19.23
C HIS A 184 1.77 -11.11 -17.78
N SER A 185 0.92 -10.33 -17.10
CA SER A 185 1.15 -9.89 -15.74
C SER A 185 -0.13 -9.95 -14.92
N TRP A 186 -0.01 -10.10 -13.60
CA TRP A 186 -1.12 -9.97 -12.66
C TRP A 186 -1.21 -8.53 -12.16
N ARG A 187 -2.39 -8.08 -11.71
CA ARG A 187 -2.59 -6.72 -11.17
C ARG A 187 -1.88 -6.55 -9.83
N LEU A 188 -2.17 -7.43 -8.87
CA LEU A 188 -1.79 -7.29 -7.47
C LEU A 188 -1.22 -8.57 -6.86
N LEU A 189 -1.86 -9.72 -7.07
CA LEU A 189 -1.40 -10.99 -6.52
C LEU A 189 -1.34 -12.04 -7.63
N PRO A 190 -0.34 -12.95 -7.59
CA PRO A 190 -0.32 -14.09 -8.50
C PRO A 190 -1.64 -14.86 -8.40
N PHE A 191 -2.24 -15.21 -9.54
CA PHE A 191 -3.48 -15.99 -9.64
C PHE A 191 -4.77 -15.32 -9.12
N VAL A 192 -4.68 -14.10 -8.58
CA VAL A 192 -5.84 -13.29 -8.18
C VAL A 192 -5.77 -11.99 -8.96
N TRP A 193 -6.49 -11.98 -10.10
CA TRP A 193 -6.50 -10.89 -11.08
C TRP A 193 -5.12 -10.57 -11.67
#